data_AF-A0A8R1IGD5-F1
#
_entry.id   AF-A0A8R1IGD5-F1
#
_cell.length_a   1.000
_cell.length_b   1.000
_cell.length_c   1.000
_cell.angle_alpha   90.00
_cell.angle_beta   90.00
_cell.angle_gamma   90.00
#
_symmetry.space_group_name_H-M   'P 1'
#
loop_
_entity.id
_entity.type
_entity.pdbx_description
1 polymer ?
#
loop_
_entity_poly.entity_id
_entity_poly.type
_entity_poly.pdbx_seq_one_letter_code
_entity_poly.pdbx_strand_id
1 'polypeptide(L)'
;MATLEDGTSEDRVANDEYKIWKKNTPFLYDLVMTHALEWPSLTVQWLPDVGKENSDYTVHRLILGTHTSDEQNHLLISKSACQPRRSIRR
;
A
#
# COMPACT_ATOMS: atom_id res chain seq x y z
N MET A 1 15.80 -37.83 -0.13
CA MET A 1 14.79 -37.22 0.75
C MET A 1 15.01 -35.72 0.76
N ALA A 2 14.08 -34.97 0.17
CA ALA A 2 13.84 -33.55 0.44
C ALA A 2 12.34 -33.33 0.18
N THR A 3 11.61 -32.96 1.24
CA THR A 3 10.16 -32.81 1.30
C THR A 3 9.71 -31.54 0.57
N LEU A 4 8.78 -31.69 -0.38
CA LEU A 4 8.17 -30.61 -1.18
C LEU A 4 6.84 -30.11 -0.56
N GLU A 5 6.64 -30.23 0.76
CA GLU A 5 5.32 -30.06 1.40
C GLU A 5 5.24 -28.93 2.45
N ASP A 6 6.15 -27.93 2.43
CA ASP A 6 6.13 -26.85 3.44
C ASP A 6 5.56 -25.51 2.94
N GLY A 7 5.67 -25.21 1.64
CA GLY A 7 5.25 -23.90 1.10
C GLY A 7 3.73 -23.66 1.09
N THR A 8 2.91 -24.71 1.10
CA THR A 8 1.43 -24.53 1.09
C THR A 8 0.85 -24.16 2.45
N SER A 9 1.54 -24.49 3.54
CA SER A 9 1.10 -24.20 4.91
C SER A 9 1.24 -22.71 5.22
N GLU A 10 2.41 -22.14 4.93
CA GLU A 10 2.74 -20.75 5.27
C GLU A 10 1.88 -19.75 4.47
N ASP A 11 1.70 -19.97 3.16
CA ASP A 11 0.82 -19.13 2.33
C ASP A 11 -0.65 -19.18 2.80
N ARG A 12 -1.11 -20.35 3.26
CA ARG A 12 -2.46 -20.51 3.80
C ARG A 12 -2.64 -19.75 5.10
N VAL A 13 -1.66 -19.87 6.01
CA VAL A 13 -1.65 -19.13 7.28
C VAL A 13 -1.61 -17.62 7.02
N ALA A 14 -0.71 -17.14 6.15
CA ALA A 14 -0.59 -15.73 5.80
C ALA A 14 -1.90 -15.16 5.21
N ASN A 15 -2.59 -15.94 4.36
CA ASN A 15 -3.87 -15.53 3.80
C ASN A 15 -4.99 -15.47 4.85
N ASP A 16 -5.02 -16.39 5.81
CA ASP A 16 -6.03 -16.39 6.87
C ASP A 16 -5.79 -15.24 7.87
N GLU A 17 -4.55 -14.95 8.21
CA GLU A 17 -4.16 -13.77 9.00
C GLU A 17 -4.54 -12.46 8.29
N TYR A 18 -4.29 -12.37 6.98
CA TYR A 18 -4.67 -11.20 6.18
C TYR A 18 -6.20 -10.97 6.19
N LYS A 19 -7.00 -12.04 6.14
CA LYS A 19 -8.47 -11.93 6.25
C LYS A 19 -8.91 -11.43 7.62
N ILE A 20 -8.27 -11.90 8.70
CA ILE A 20 -8.57 -11.45 10.06
C ILE A 20 -8.20 -9.97 10.19
N TRP A 21 -7.01 -9.58 9.74
CA TRP A 21 -6.56 -8.19 9.73
C TRP A 21 -7.55 -7.30 8.96
N LYS A 22 -8.00 -7.72 7.78
CA LYS A 22 -8.95 -6.96 6.94
C LYS A 22 -10.31 -6.74 7.62
N LYS A 23 -10.79 -7.70 8.42
CA LYS A 23 -12.01 -7.56 9.24
C LYS A 23 -11.82 -6.53 10.36
N ASN A 24 -10.62 -6.45 10.92
CA ASN A 24 -10.30 -5.55 12.03
C ASN A 24 -9.82 -4.16 11.58
N THR A 25 -9.41 -4.00 10.32
CA THR A 25 -8.94 -2.73 9.74
C THR A 25 -9.80 -1.50 10.08
N PRO A 26 -11.15 -1.51 9.98
CA PRO A 26 -11.95 -0.32 10.29
C PRO A 26 -11.94 0.08 11.78
N PHE A 27 -11.51 -0.81 12.68
CA PHE A 27 -11.34 -0.49 14.10
C PHE A 27 -9.93 -0.01 14.43
N LEU A 28 -8.94 -0.40 13.62
CA LEU A 28 -7.51 -0.15 13.88
C LEU A 28 -6.98 1.10 13.18
N TYR A 29 -7.50 1.42 12.00
CA TYR A 29 -6.96 2.48 11.14
C TYR A 29 -8.08 3.40 10.66
N ASP A 30 -7.85 4.71 10.74
CA ASP A 30 -8.76 5.72 10.18
C ASP A 30 -8.75 5.74 8.64
N LEU A 31 -7.59 5.43 8.05
CA LEU A 31 -7.36 5.37 6.61
C LEU A 31 -6.40 4.23 6.29
N VAL A 32 -6.77 3.39 5.33
CA VAL A 32 -5.88 2.43 4.68
C VAL A 32 -6.05 2.58 3.18
N MET A 33 -4.94 2.77 2.48
CA MET A 33 -4.89 2.80 1.03
C MET A 33 -4.02 1.64 0.56
N THR A 34 -4.49 0.91 -0.45
CA THR A 34 -3.76 -0.22 -1.01
C THR A 34 -3.72 -0.04 -2.52
N HIS A 35 -2.53 -0.14 -3.10
CA HIS A 35 -2.32 -0.04 -4.54
C HIS A 35 -1.42 -1.18 -4.99
N ALA A 36 -1.89 -1.96 -5.96
CA ALA A 36 -1.07 -2.99 -6.59
C ALA A 36 -0.19 -2.32 -7.65
N LEU A 37 1.12 -2.28 -7.39
CA LEU A 37 2.10 -1.81 -8.37
C LEU A 37 2.39 -2.93 -9.38
N GLU A 38 2.70 -2.55 -10.61
CA GLU A 38 3.10 -3.49 -11.66
C GLU A 38 4.44 -4.15 -11.34
N TRP A 39 5.36 -3.36 -10.79
CA TRP A 39 6.70 -3.81 -10.42
C TRP A 39 6.96 -3.57 -8.93
N PRO A 40 7.73 -4.45 -8.27
CA PRO A 40 8.12 -4.23 -6.89
C PRO A 40 8.95 -2.95 -6.76
N SER A 41 8.64 -2.17 -5.74
CA SER A 41 9.40 -0.97 -5.39
C SER A 41 10.30 -1.24 -4.20
N LEU A 42 11.60 -1.02 -4.38
CA LEU A 42 12.60 -1.13 -3.31
C LEU A 42 12.73 0.15 -2.48
N THR A 43 12.17 1.26 -2.95
CA THR A 43 12.21 2.57 -2.27
C THR A 43 10.84 3.22 -2.26
N VAL A 44 10.50 3.85 -1.12
CA VAL A 44 9.34 4.72 -0.98
C VAL A 44 9.74 5.96 -0.21
N GLN A 45 9.45 7.13 -0.75
CA GLN A 45 9.76 8.41 -0.11
C GLN A 45 8.61 9.39 -0.27
N TRP A 46 8.14 9.95 0.84
CA TRP A 46 7.18 11.06 0.84
C TRP A 46 7.87 12.37 0.45
N LEU A 47 7.21 13.15 -0.40
CA LEU A 47 7.64 14.51 -0.68
C LEU A 47 6.97 15.47 0.30
N PRO A 48 7.67 16.53 0.73
CA PRO A 48 7.10 17.55 1.60
C PRO A 48 6.02 18.39 0.90
N ASP A 49 5.86 18.25 -0.42
CA ASP A 49 4.85 18.98 -1.17
C ASP A 49 3.46 18.37 -0.97
N VAL A 50 2.68 19.05 -0.14
CA VAL A 50 1.28 18.73 0.14
C VAL A 50 0.41 19.74 -0.60
N GLY A 51 -0.11 19.32 -1.74
CA GLY A 51 -1.03 20.14 -2.53
C GLY A 51 -2.45 20.08 -1.94
N LYS A 52 -2.95 21.20 -1.42
CA LYS A 52 -4.38 21.38 -1.13
C LYS A 52 -5.05 22.01 -2.35
N GLU A 53 -5.48 21.19 -3.28
CA GLU A 53 -6.05 21.67 -4.55
C GLU A 53 -7.54 22.03 -4.44
N ASN A 54 -8.25 21.49 -3.45
CA ASN A 54 -9.60 21.91 -3.09
C ASN A 54 -9.92 21.47 -1.66
N SER A 55 -10.76 22.20 -0.93
CA SER A 55 -11.02 22.04 0.51
C SER A 55 -11.46 20.62 0.96
N ASP A 56 -11.75 19.72 0.04
CA ASP A 56 -12.25 18.37 0.31
C ASP A 56 -11.18 17.27 0.20
N TYR A 57 -9.98 17.54 -0.33
CA TYR A 57 -8.93 16.51 -0.41
C TYR A 57 -7.52 17.08 -0.27
N THR A 58 -6.64 16.30 0.37
CA THR A 58 -5.21 16.59 0.48
C THR A 58 -4.46 15.65 -0.46
N VAL A 59 -3.70 16.21 -1.40
CA VAL A 59 -2.88 15.42 -2.32
C VAL A 59 -1.48 15.32 -1.75
N HIS A 60 -1.05 14.08 -1.50
CA HIS A 60 0.32 13.78 -1.13
C HIS A 60 1.05 13.11 -2.28
N ARG A 61 2.30 13.52 -2.50
CA ARG A 61 3.17 12.94 -3.53
C ARG A 61 4.16 11.97 -2.88
N LEU A 62 4.30 10.79 -3.49
CA LEU A 62 5.29 9.78 -3.11
C LEU A 62 6.16 9.46 -4.32
N ILE A 63 7.46 9.28 -4.08
CA ILE A 63 8.38 8.68 -5.04
C ILE A 63 8.50 7.19 -4.74
N LEU A 64 8.38 6.39 -5.78
CA LEU A 64 8.57 4.95 -5.79
C LEU A 64 9.60 4.62 -6.87
N GLY A 65 10.55 3.73 -6.59
CA GLY A 65 11.41 3.16 -7.63
C GLY A 65 10.76 1.93 -8.26
N THR A 66 10.89 1.71 -9.57
CA THR A 66 10.72 0.36 -10.13
C THR A 66 12.03 -0.39 -10.05
N HIS A 67 11.97 -1.70 -9.79
CA HIS A 67 13.11 -2.60 -9.93
C HIS A 67 12.79 -3.68 -10.95
N THR A 68 13.14 -3.45 -12.21
CA THR A 68 13.14 -4.46 -13.26
C THR A 68 14.57 -4.99 -13.38
N SER A 69 14.76 -6.30 -13.18
CA SER A 69 16.10 -6.91 -13.09
C SER A 69 16.94 -6.79 -14.38
N ASP A 70 16.31 -6.50 -15.52
CA ASP A 70 16.95 -6.52 -16.85
C ASP A 70 16.58 -5.30 -17.75
N GLU A 71 15.74 -4.38 -17.27
CA GLU A 71 15.32 -3.18 -18.03
C GLU A 71 15.70 -1.89 -17.29
N GLN A 72 15.52 -0.74 -17.96
CA GLN A 72 15.77 0.56 -17.36
C GLN A 72 14.79 0.83 -16.21
N ASN A 73 15.35 1.05 -15.01
CA ASN A 73 14.59 1.41 -13.83
C ASN A 73 14.08 2.86 -13.93
N HIS A 74 12.81 3.06 -13.57
CA HIS A 74 12.15 4.35 -13.63
C HIS A 74 11.75 4.80 -12.22
N LEU A 75 11.78 6.12 -11.99
CA LEU A 75 11.21 6.73 -10.79
C LEU A 75 9.75 7.08 -11.08
N LEU A 76 8.85 6.46 -10.33
CA LEU A 76 7.42 6.72 -10.36
C LEU A 76 7.09 7.78 -9.32
N ILE A 77 6.38 8.83 -9.74
CA ILE A 77 5.77 9.79 -8.81
C ILE A 77 4.29 9.43 -8.70
N SER A 78 3.91 8.85 -7.57
CA SER A 78 2.52 8.56 -7.26
C SER A 78 1.89 9.73 -6.52
N LYS A 79 0.64 10.05 -6.86
CA LYS A 79 -0.18 11.04 -6.16
C LYS A 79 -1.29 10.30 -5.44
N SER A 80 -1.34 10.41 -4.13
CA SER A 80 -2.42 9.85 -3.32
C SER A 80 -3.32 11.01 -2.87
N ALA A 81 -4.60 10.92 -3.20
CA ALA A 81 -5.61 11.85 -2.71
C ALA A 81 -6.25 11.26 -1.46
N CYS A 82 -6.08 11.95 -0.33
CA CYS A 82 -6.73 11.60 0.92
C CYS A 82 -7.87 12.58 1.18
N GLN A 83 -9.09 12.09 1.21
CA GLN A 83 -10.24 12.85 1.69
C GLN A 83 -10.36 12.66 3.21
N PRO A 84 -10.38 13.74 4.02
CA PRO A 84 -10.65 13.60 5.44
C PRO A 84 -12.05 13.02 5.61
N ARG A 85 -12.17 11.91 6.36
CA ARG A 85 -13.47 11.33 6.68
C ARG A 85 -14.31 12.35 7.44
N ARG A 86 -15.42 12.78 6.85
CA ARG A 86 -16.47 13.51 7.57
C ARG A 86 -17.05 12.55 8.61
N SER A 87 -16.61 12.70 9.86
CA SER A 87 -17.23 12.21 11.09
C SER A 87 -18.14 10.98 10.91
N ILE A 88 -17.58 9.77 11.05
CA ILE A 88 -18.41 8.65 11.50
C ILE A 88 -18.89 9.02 12.91
N ARG A 89 -20.17 9.41 13.01
CA ARG A 89 -20.85 9.42 14.30
C ARG A 89 -20.86 7.97 14.76
N ARG A 90 -20.10 7.65 15.81
CA ARG A 90 -20.35 6.47 16.62
C ARG A 90 -21.62 6.69 17.43
#